data_AF-A0A9W4EX94-F1
#
_entry.id   AF-A0A9W4EX94-F1
#
_cell.length_a   1.000
_cell.length_b   1.000
_cell.length_c   1.000
_cell.angle_alpha   90.00
_cell.angle_beta   90.00
_cell.angle_gamma   90.00
#
_symmetry.space_group_name_H-M   'P 1'
#
loop_
_entity.id
_entity.type
_entity.pdbx_description
1 polymer ?
#
loop_
_entity_poly.entity_id
_entity_poly.type
_entity_poly.pdbx_seq_one_letter_code
_entity_poly.pdbx_strand_id
1 'polypeptide(L)'
;MKERITKKDLGYWILILVGIIVTILTVKLADNATAVDYIGFAGTITSILLAVVALMYSFYQNNAYESTTQQLESSSKKIKKAVKELDQVSELKEIVTEIRNESSSIAMSIKGLHETVGTVESVIHTVNSNLEDTRQDLFKNFNFKSENSNVNNGFTDIKQLIANLNMTAFTVLYTCYVAHDRNIQINTMKFTQLYMDEFWPGSKEDNMFDRLTVLVMGILFMFSEFGIFDFEYGSRLTINQFNSEIGDEVMNRVNEILESTDDKPKEYIKKINKFISENI
;
A
#
# COMPACT_ATOMS: atom_id res chain seq x y z
N MET A 1 36.45 -34.43 -82.08
CA MET A 1 35.25 -35.27 -81.94
C MET A 1 35.53 -36.25 -80.81
N LYS A 2 35.13 -35.94 -79.57
CA LYS A 2 35.48 -36.73 -78.38
C LYS A 2 34.18 -37.17 -77.74
N GLU A 3 33.62 -38.27 -78.23
CA GLU A 3 32.44 -38.89 -77.62
C GLU A 3 32.77 -39.20 -76.16
N ARG A 4 32.07 -38.53 -75.26
CA ARG A 4 32.18 -38.79 -73.82
C ARG A 4 31.38 -40.06 -73.58
N ILE A 5 32.08 -41.17 -73.36
CA ILE A 5 31.50 -42.42 -72.85
C ILE A 5 30.57 -42.05 -71.69
N THR A 6 29.28 -42.31 -71.87
CA THR A 6 28.27 -41.93 -70.88
C THR A 6 28.29 -42.96 -69.75
N LYS A 7 27.91 -42.58 -68.52
CA LYS A 7 27.88 -43.50 -67.36
C LYS A 7 27.07 -44.79 -67.64
N LYS A 8 26.08 -44.71 -68.54
CA LYS A 8 25.29 -45.86 -69.00
C LYS A 8 26.11 -46.83 -69.86
N ASP A 9 26.89 -46.31 -70.81
CA ASP A 9 27.75 -47.12 -71.68
C ASP A 9 28.83 -47.85 -70.85
N LEU A 10 29.43 -47.17 -69.88
CA LEU A 10 30.37 -47.80 -68.95
C LEU A 10 29.74 -48.99 -68.21
N GLY A 11 28.49 -48.85 -67.77
CA GLY A 11 27.74 -49.94 -67.12
C GLY A 11 27.51 -51.14 -68.05
N TYR A 12 27.12 -50.90 -69.30
CA TYR A 12 26.95 -51.97 -70.29
C TYR A 12 28.26 -52.69 -70.61
N TRP A 13 29.37 -51.94 -70.75
CA TRP A 13 30.69 -52.51 -71.00
C TRP A 13 31.16 -53.39 -69.84
N ILE A 14 30.97 -52.95 -68.59
CA ILE A 14 31.29 -53.75 -67.40
C ILE A 14 30.45 -55.03 -67.36
N LEU A 15 29.15 -54.95 -67.62
CA LEU A 15 28.25 -56.10 -67.59
C LEU A 15 28.62 -57.16 -68.64
N ILE A 16 28.92 -56.72 -69.88
CA ILE A 16 29.37 -57.61 -70.96
C ILE A 16 30.71 -58.26 -70.58
N LEU A 17 31.65 -57.48 -70.04
CA LEU A 17 32.97 -57.97 -69.65
C LEU A 17 32.88 -59.00 -68.52
N VAL A 18 32.04 -58.76 -67.51
CA VAL A 18 31.75 -59.74 -66.45
C VAL A 18 31.12 -61.00 -67.02
N GLY A 19 30.15 -60.88 -67.93
CA GLY A 19 29.49 -62.03 -68.58
C GLY A 19 30.46 -62.91 -69.37
N ILE A 20 31.40 -62.29 -70.11
CA ILE A 20 32.45 -63.01 -70.85
C ILE A 20 33.38 -63.75 -69.88
N ILE A 21 33.83 -63.09 -68.81
CA ILE A 21 34.68 -63.71 -67.78
C ILE A 21 33.99 -64.93 -67.17
N VAL A 22 32.72 -64.80 -66.78
CA VAL A 22 31.95 -65.90 -66.20
C VAL A 22 31.79 -67.06 -67.19
N THR A 23 31.57 -66.78 -68.47
CA THR A 23 31.44 -67.83 -69.50
C THR A 23 32.74 -68.59 -69.70
N ILE A 24 33.89 -67.88 -69.79
CA ILE A 24 35.20 -68.50 -69.93
C ILE A 24 35.54 -69.35 -68.70
N LEU A 25 35.29 -68.83 -67.50
CA LEU A 25 35.50 -69.56 -66.25
C LEU A 25 34.64 -70.81 -66.19
N THR A 26 33.35 -70.70 -66.52
CA THR A 26 32.42 -71.84 -66.53
C THR A 26 32.89 -72.95 -67.46
N VAL A 27 33.28 -72.64 -68.70
CA VAL A 27 33.73 -73.65 -69.66
C VAL A 27 35.05 -74.30 -69.20
N LYS A 28 36.01 -73.53 -68.68
CA LYS A 28 37.29 -74.07 -68.23
C LYS A 28 37.22 -74.89 -66.93
N LEU A 29 36.33 -74.54 -66.01
CA LEU A 29 36.18 -75.25 -64.74
C LEU A 29 35.23 -76.44 -64.84
N ALA A 30 34.31 -76.47 -65.82
CA ALA A 30 33.36 -77.57 -65.99
C ALA A 30 34.05 -78.94 -66.14
N ASP A 31 35.24 -78.98 -66.74
CA ASP A 31 36.00 -80.23 -66.92
C ASP A 31 36.66 -80.75 -65.63
N ASN A 32 36.68 -79.97 -64.53
CA ASN A 32 37.29 -80.36 -63.25
C ASN A 32 36.25 -80.45 -62.13
N ALA A 33 35.69 -81.65 -61.94
CA ALA A 33 34.63 -81.93 -60.96
C ALA A 33 34.98 -81.47 -59.53
N THR A 34 36.23 -81.64 -59.10
CA THR A 34 36.68 -81.26 -57.75
C THR A 34 36.69 -79.74 -57.56
N ALA A 35 37.10 -78.98 -58.58
CA ALA A 35 37.09 -77.52 -58.52
C ALA A 35 35.66 -76.96 -58.50
N VAL A 36 34.74 -77.58 -59.24
CA VAL A 36 33.31 -77.22 -59.25
C VAL A 36 32.68 -77.46 -57.87
N ASP A 37 32.99 -78.57 -57.21
CA ASP A 37 32.45 -78.90 -55.87
C ASP A 37 32.91 -77.89 -54.80
N TYR A 38 34.19 -77.52 -54.79
CA TYR A 38 34.70 -76.48 -53.88
C TYR A 38 34.06 -75.11 -54.12
N ILE A 39 33.80 -74.76 -55.38
CA ILE A 39 33.12 -73.50 -55.73
C ILE A 39 31.64 -73.54 -55.32
N GLY A 40 30.97 -74.67 -55.52
CA GLY A 40 29.60 -74.89 -55.05
C GLY A 40 29.50 -74.73 -53.53
N PHE A 41 30.40 -75.37 -52.79
CA PHE A 41 30.47 -75.27 -51.32
C PHE A 41 30.78 -73.85 -50.84
N ALA A 42 31.79 -73.19 -51.45
CA ALA A 42 32.11 -71.79 -51.14
C ALA A 42 30.94 -70.85 -51.47
N GLY A 43 30.19 -71.14 -52.55
CA GLY A 43 28.98 -70.43 -52.93
C GLY A 43 27.88 -70.55 -51.87
N THR A 44 27.65 -71.75 -51.34
CA THR A 44 26.67 -71.97 -50.25
C THR A 44 27.06 -71.23 -48.97
N ILE A 45 28.32 -71.31 -48.54
CA ILE A 45 28.80 -70.56 -47.35
C ILE A 45 28.64 -69.05 -47.57
N THR A 46 29.02 -68.55 -48.74
CA THR A 46 28.91 -67.12 -49.07
C THR A 46 27.45 -66.67 -49.07
N SER A 47 26.52 -67.50 -49.57
CA SER A 47 25.09 -67.22 -49.54
C SER A 47 24.54 -67.13 -48.11
N ILE A 48 24.92 -68.07 -47.24
CA ILE A 48 24.55 -68.04 -45.82
C ILE A 48 25.09 -66.78 -45.15
N LEU A 49 26.38 -66.44 -45.36
CA LEU A 49 26.99 -65.25 -44.79
C LEU A 49 26.30 -63.96 -45.26
N LEU A 50 25.99 -63.85 -46.56
CA LEU A 50 25.25 -62.70 -47.11
C LEU A 50 23.85 -62.57 -46.49
N ALA A 51 23.15 -63.69 -46.29
CA ALA A 51 21.85 -63.69 -45.62
C ALA A 51 21.95 -63.21 -44.16
N VAL A 52 22.98 -63.64 -43.42
CA VAL A 52 23.23 -63.20 -42.05
C VAL A 52 23.55 -61.70 -41.99
N VAL A 53 24.39 -61.19 -42.90
CA VAL A 53 24.72 -59.76 -42.97
C VAL A 53 23.47 -58.94 -43.29
N ALA A 54 22.61 -59.42 -44.20
CA ALA A 54 21.35 -58.76 -44.51
C ALA A 54 20.40 -58.72 -43.29
N LEU A 55 20.28 -59.82 -42.55
CA LEU A 55 19.52 -59.87 -41.30
C LEU A 55 20.10 -58.92 -40.23
N MET A 56 21.42 -58.88 -40.09
CA MET A 56 22.08 -57.99 -39.14
C MET A 56 21.83 -56.51 -39.47
N TYR A 57 21.88 -56.15 -40.76
CA TYR A 57 21.55 -54.79 -41.20
C TYR A 57 20.08 -54.45 -40.96
N SER A 58 19.16 -55.37 -41.27
CA SER A 58 17.73 -55.20 -41.00
C SER A 58 17.45 -55.02 -39.50
N PHE A 59 18.09 -55.81 -38.65
CA PHE A 59 17.98 -55.69 -37.20
C PHE A 59 18.53 -54.34 -36.68
N TYR A 60 19.72 -53.94 -37.13
CA TYR A 60 20.32 -52.66 -36.75
C TYR A 60 19.44 -51.48 -37.17
N GLN A 61 18.95 -51.51 -38.41
CA GLN A 61 18.04 -50.51 -38.94
C GLN A 61 16.73 -50.45 -38.14
N ASN A 62 16.16 -51.60 -37.78
CA ASN A 62 14.93 -51.65 -36.98
C ASN A 62 15.11 -51.04 -35.58
N ASN A 63 16.22 -51.35 -34.89
CA ASN A 63 16.54 -50.75 -33.59
C ASN A 63 16.80 -49.25 -33.67
N ALA A 64 17.49 -48.79 -34.72
CA ALA A 64 17.74 -47.36 -34.94
C ALA A 64 16.43 -46.59 -35.21
N TYR A 65 15.49 -47.20 -35.94
CA TYR A 65 14.16 -46.62 -36.15
C TYR A 65 13.33 -46.53 -34.87
N GLU A 66 13.38 -47.55 -34.01
CA GLU A 66 12.70 -47.52 -32.71
C GLU A 66 13.24 -46.39 -31.82
N SER A 67 14.57 -46.28 -31.69
CA SER A 67 15.21 -45.20 -30.92
C SER A 67 14.87 -43.81 -31.47
N THR A 68 14.83 -43.65 -32.80
CA THR A 68 14.48 -42.38 -33.45
C THR A 68 13.03 -42.03 -33.20
N THR A 69 12.13 -43.01 -33.25
CA THR A 69 10.69 -42.83 -32.97
C THR A 69 10.45 -42.42 -31.52
N GLN A 70 11.14 -43.06 -30.57
CA GLN A 70 11.07 -42.68 -29.15
C GLN A 70 11.60 -41.25 -28.91
N GLN A 71 12.71 -40.86 -29.54
CA GLN A 71 13.20 -39.48 -29.45
C GLN A 71 12.21 -38.48 -30.05
N LEU A 72 11.59 -38.80 -31.19
CA LEU A 72 10.58 -37.96 -31.83
C LEU A 72 9.33 -37.79 -30.95
N GLU A 73 8.87 -38.86 -30.32
CA GLU A 73 7.75 -38.82 -29.38
C GLU A 73 8.10 -37.98 -28.15
N SER A 74 9.31 -38.14 -27.60
CA SER A 74 9.79 -37.34 -26.47
C SER A 74 9.87 -35.85 -26.82
N SER A 75 10.32 -35.52 -28.02
CA SER A 75 10.42 -34.14 -28.52
C SER A 75 9.04 -33.54 -28.74
N SER A 76 8.11 -34.32 -29.31
CA SER A 76 6.71 -33.91 -29.47
C SER A 76 6.02 -33.66 -28.12
N LYS A 77 6.28 -34.49 -27.10
CA LYS A 77 5.80 -34.26 -25.73
C LYS A 77 6.36 -32.97 -25.13
N LYS A 78 7.65 -32.69 -25.32
CA LYS A 78 8.28 -31.42 -24.88
C LYS A 78 7.67 -30.21 -25.59
N ILE A 79 7.46 -30.28 -26.90
CA ILE A 79 6.80 -29.22 -27.68
C ILE A 79 5.38 -29.01 -27.18
N LYS A 80 4.60 -30.07 -26.96
CA LYS A 80 3.23 -29.97 -26.42
C LYS A 80 3.22 -29.31 -25.03
N LYS A 81 4.21 -29.61 -24.18
CA LYS A 81 4.37 -28.97 -22.87
C LYS A 81 4.70 -27.47 -23.02
N ALA A 82 5.66 -27.12 -23.88
CA ALA A 82 6.01 -25.73 -24.15
C ALA A 82 4.85 -24.92 -24.74
N VAL A 83 4.06 -25.51 -25.66
CA VAL A 83 2.84 -24.88 -26.20
C VAL A 83 1.80 -24.67 -25.10
N LYS A 84 1.64 -25.61 -24.17
CA LYS A 84 0.73 -25.45 -23.03
C LYS A 84 1.19 -24.35 -22.06
N GLU A 85 2.48 -24.24 -21.81
CA GLU A 85 3.08 -23.14 -21.02
C GLU A 85 2.91 -21.78 -21.73
N LEU A 86 2.96 -21.76 -23.07
CA LEU A 86 2.65 -20.57 -23.87
C LEU A 86 1.15 -20.22 -23.87
N ASP A 87 0.25 -21.19 -23.73
CA ASP A 87 -1.19 -20.94 -23.62
C ASP A 87 -1.53 -20.19 -22.33
N GLN A 88 -0.74 -20.39 -21.26
CA GLN A 88 -0.81 -19.58 -20.03
C GLN A 88 -0.43 -18.11 -20.28
N VAL A 89 0.31 -17.81 -21.36
CA VAL A 89 0.58 -16.42 -21.77
C VAL A 89 -0.68 -15.77 -22.38
N SER A 90 -1.65 -16.55 -22.89
CA SER A 90 -2.96 -16.03 -23.28
C SER A 90 -3.76 -15.54 -22.08
N GLU A 91 -3.67 -16.23 -20.93
CA GLU A 91 -4.25 -15.76 -19.65
C GLU A 91 -3.60 -14.45 -19.19
N LEU A 92 -2.31 -14.25 -19.49
CA LEU A 92 -1.59 -13.00 -19.24
C LEU A 92 -2.23 -11.80 -19.97
N LYS A 93 -2.84 -12.02 -21.15
CA LYS A 93 -3.53 -10.96 -21.90
C LYS A 93 -4.79 -10.48 -21.17
N GLU A 94 -5.49 -11.41 -20.52
CA GLU A 94 -6.68 -11.10 -19.71
C GLU A 94 -6.26 -10.32 -18.45
N ILE A 95 -5.21 -10.79 -17.75
CA ILE A 95 -4.62 -10.09 -16.60
C ILE A 95 -4.16 -8.67 -16.97
N VAL A 96 -3.49 -8.49 -18.12
CA VAL A 96 -3.06 -7.16 -18.60
C VAL A 96 -4.25 -6.27 -18.91
N THR A 97 -5.36 -6.83 -19.39
CA THR A 97 -6.60 -6.08 -19.66
C THR A 97 -7.28 -5.66 -18.35
N GLU A 98 -7.31 -6.54 -17.35
CA GLU A 98 -7.83 -6.26 -16.01
C GLU A 98 -7.00 -5.17 -15.33
N ILE A 99 -5.68 -5.28 -15.33
CA ILE A 99 -4.75 -4.23 -14.82
C ILE A 99 -5.02 -2.88 -15.50
N ARG A 100 -5.26 -2.88 -16.82
CA ARG A 100 -5.57 -1.65 -17.56
C ARG A 100 -6.90 -1.03 -17.12
N ASN A 101 -7.92 -1.85 -16.86
CA ASN A 101 -9.21 -1.40 -16.38
C ASN A 101 -9.13 -0.86 -14.94
N GLU A 102 -8.42 -1.56 -14.05
CA GLU A 102 -8.17 -1.11 -12.68
C GLU A 102 -7.38 0.21 -12.67
N SER A 103 -6.33 0.32 -13.49
CA SER A 103 -5.55 1.55 -13.62
C SER A 103 -6.41 2.74 -14.09
N SER A 104 -7.34 2.51 -15.02
CA SER A 104 -8.31 3.52 -15.46
C SER A 104 -9.26 3.93 -14.33
N SER A 105 -9.74 2.97 -13.54
CA SER A 105 -10.57 3.24 -12.36
C SER A 105 -9.82 4.08 -11.32
N ILE A 106 -8.56 3.74 -11.02
CA ILE A 106 -7.69 4.51 -10.14
C ILE A 106 -7.53 5.94 -10.65
N ALA A 107 -7.29 6.14 -11.95
CA ALA A 107 -7.18 7.47 -12.52
C ALA A 107 -8.47 8.30 -12.35
N MET A 108 -9.65 7.68 -12.51
CA MET A 108 -10.93 8.33 -12.24
C MET A 108 -11.11 8.67 -10.77
N SER A 109 -10.76 7.77 -9.85
CA SER A 109 -10.79 8.03 -8.41
C SER A 109 -9.87 9.18 -8.00
N ILE A 110 -8.65 9.24 -8.56
CA ILE A 110 -7.71 10.35 -8.34
C ILE A 110 -8.30 11.68 -8.83
N LYS A 111 -8.96 11.68 -9.99
CA LYS A 111 -9.62 12.88 -10.51
C LYS A 111 -10.77 13.33 -9.60
N GLY A 112 -11.62 12.41 -9.16
CA GLY A 112 -12.71 12.71 -8.22
C GLY A 112 -12.19 13.21 -6.86
N LEU A 113 -11.07 12.66 -6.39
CA LEU A 113 -10.39 13.17 -5.20
C LEU A 113 -9.88 14.59 -5.40
N HIS A 114 -9.27 14.90 -6.56
CA HIS A 114 -8.80 16.25 -6.86
C HIS A 114 -9.95 17.28 -6.88
N GLU A 115 -11.10 16.93 -7.47
CA GLU A 115 -12.31 17.75 -7.43
C GLU A 115 -12.83 17.95 -5.99
N THR A 116 -12.81 16.89 -5.18
CA THR A 116 -13.21 16.95 -3.76
C THR A 116 -12.27 17.87 -2.97
N VAL A 117 -10.96 17.74 -3.17
CA VAL A 117 -9.94 18.60 -2.53
C VAL A 117 -10.14 20.07 -2.93
N GLY A 118 -10.36 20.36 -4.22
CA GLY A 118 -10.66 21.73 -4.66
C GLY A 118 -11.95 22.29 -4.03
N THR A 119 -12.95 21.43 -3.80
CA THR A 119 -14.17 21.82 -3.10
C THR A 119 -13.90 22.12 -1.62
N VAL A 120 -13.07 21.31 -0.95
CA VAL A 120 -12.65 21.54 0.44
C VAL A 120 -11.86 22.83 0.57
N GLU A 121 -10.96 23.13 -0.36
CA GLU A 121 -10.21 24.40 -0.38
C GLU A 121 -11.15 25.61 -0.49
N SER A 122 -12.17 25.52 -1.35
CA SER A 122 -13.21 26.55 -1.47
C SER A 122 -14.05 26.70 -0.19
N VAL A 123 -14.41 25.59 0.46
CA VAL A 123 -15.11 25.61 1.76
C VAL A 123 -14.23 26.22 2.83
N ILE A 124 -12.93 25.90 2.89
CA ILE A 124 -11.98 26.50 3.82
C ILE A 124 -11.89 28.00 3.59
N HIS A 125 -11.77 28.46 2.35
CA HIS A 125 -11.78 29.89 2.03
C HIS A 125 -13.07 30.58 2.49
N THR A 126 -14.22 29.94 2.28
CA THR A 126 -15.53 30.45 2.71
C THR A 126 -15.68 30.48 4.23
N VAL A 127 -15.22 29.44 4.91
CA VAL A 127 -15.20 29.40 6.39
C VAL A 127 -14.27 30.49 6.91
N ASN A 128 -13.09 30.66 6.33
CA ASN A 128 -12.12 31.66 6.77
C ASN A 128 -12.65 33.08 6.55
N SER A 129 -13.31 33.35 5.41
CA SER A 129 -13.96 34.65 5.17
C SER A 129 -15.12 34.88 6.14
N ASN A 130 -15.97 33.89 6.36
CA ASN A 130 -17.09 34.00 7.31
C ASN A 130 -16.60 34.16 8.75
N LEU A 131 -15.47 33.54 9.11
CA LEU A 131 -14.86 33.68 10.42
C LEU A 131 -14.29 35.09 10.61
N GLU A 132 -13.63 35.64 9.59
CA GLU A 132 -13.13 37.01 9.59
C GLU A 132 -14.29 38.01 9.64
N ASP A 133 -15.36 37.79 8.88
CA ASP A 133 -16.57 38.60 8.95
C ASP A 133 -17.23 38.51 10.32
N THR A 134 -17.37 37.31 10.90
CA THR A 134 -17.88 37.11 12.26
C THR A 134 -16.99 37.79 13.28
N ARG A 135 -15.66 37.70 13.13
CA ARG A 135 -14.69 38.39 13.98
C ARG A 135 -14.89 39.89 13.92
N GLN A 136 -14.98 40.47 12.71
CA GLN A 136 -15.22 41.89 12.49
C GLN A 136 -16.57 42.34 13.08
N ASP A 137 -17.61 41.54 12.90
CA ASP A 137 -18.96 41.85 13.39
C ASP A 137 -19.02 41.74 14.92
N LEU A 138 -18.36 40.73 15.50
CA LEU A 138 -18.16 40.65 16.94
C LEU A 138 -17.35 41.85 17.45
N PHE A 139 -16.24 42.25 16.82
CA PHE A 139 -15.50 43.45 17.23
C PHE A 139 -16.34 44.73 17.13
N LYS A 140 -17.17 44.87 16.08
CA LYS A 140 -18.10 46.00 15.94
C LYS A 140 -19.20 45.98 17.00
N ASN A 141 -19.73 44.81 17.33
CA ASN A 141 -20.80 44.65 18.32
C ASN A 141 -20.27 44.68 19.77
N PHE A 142 -19.00 44.30 19.99
CA PHE A 142 -18.27 44.46 21.25
C PHE A 142 -17.71 45.87 21.44
N ASN A 143 -17.66 46.70 20.39
CA ASN A 143 -17.79 48.14 20.54
C ASN A 143 -19.21 48.45 21.03
N PHE A 144 -19.42 48.14 22.32
CA PHE A 144 -20.51 48.66 23.11
C PHE A 144 -20.73 50.11 22.72
N LYS A 145 -22.00 50.52 22.64
CA LYS A 145 -22.39 51.92 22.83
C LYS A 145 -21.84 52.40 24.18
N SER A 146 -20.55 52.72 24.21
CA SER A 146 -19.92 53.54 25.23
C SER A 146 -20.12 54.97 24.75
N GLU A 147 -21.30 55.51 25.07
CA GLU A 147 -21.34 56.95 25.31
C GLU A 147 -20.41 57.18 26.52
N ASN A 148 -19.28 57.83 26.25
CA ASN A 148 -18.19 58.18 27.17
C ASN A 148 -17.24 57.05 27.60
N SER A 149 -16.28 56.71 26.74
CA SER A 149 -14.86 56.70 27.15
C SER A 149 -13.95 56.55 25.92
N ASN A 150 -12.88 57.36 25.88
CA ASN A 150 -11.80 57.24 24.91
C ASN A 150 -11.16 55.84 25.00
N VAL A 151 -11.44 54.97 24.03
CA VAL A 151 -10.72 53.70 23.89
C VAL A 151 -9.89 53.76 22.60
N ASN A 152 -8.72 54.37 22.74
CA ASN A 152 -7.56 54.06 21.92
C ASN A 152 -6.74 53.10 22.77
N ASN A 153 -6.90 51.78 22.62
CA ASN A 153 -6.04 50.73 23.21
C ASN A 153 -6.55 49.33 22.79
N GLY A 154 -5.89 48.68 21.83
CA GLY A 154 -6.13 47.27 21.53
C GLY A 154 -5.53 46.38 22.61
N PHE A 155 -6.19 45.27 22.97
CA PHE A 155 -5.67 44.12 23.78
C PHE A 155 -4.66 44.41 24.91
N THR A 156 -4.72 45.59 25.55
CA THR A 156 -3.65 46.08 26.44
C THR A 156 -3.99 45.95 27.92
N ASP A 157 -5.15 45.39 28.26
CA ASP A 157 -5.54 45.16 29.64
C ASP A 157 -5.91 43.69 29.87
N ILE A 158 -4.89 42.88 30.16
CA ILE A 158 -5.03 41.45 30.52
C ILE A 158 -6.04 41.28 31.65
N LYS A 159 -6.10 42.22 32.59
CA LYS A 159 -7.11 42.27 33.65
C LYS A 159 -8.53 42.34 33.12
N GLN A 160 -8.80 43.19 32.13
CA GLN A 160 -10.13 43.27 31.53
C GLN A 160 -10.50 41.99 30.76
N LEU A 161 -9.53 41.37 30.08
CA LEU A 161 -9.74 40.09 29.40
C LEU A 161 -10.09 38.99 30.39
N ILE A 162 -9.31 38.84 31.47
CA ILE A 162 -9.56 37.85 32.50
C ILE A 162 -10.87 38.13 33.21
N ALA A 163 -11.22 39.38 33.52
CA ALA A 163 -12.51 39.73 34.13
C ALA A 163 -13.72 39.38 33.25
N ASN A 164 -13.58 39.49 31.93
CA ASN A 164 -14.67 39.24 30.97
C ASN A 164 -14.87 37.76 30.63
N LEU A 165 -13.95 36.86 31.02
CA LEU A 165 -14.15 35.42 30.82
C LEU A 165 -15.40 34.96 31.57
N ASN A 166 -16.25 34.20 30.87
CA ASN A 166 -17.36 33.51 31.51
C ASN A 166 -16.85 32.51 32.55
N MET A 167 -17.71 32.13 33.50
CA MET A 167 -17.26 31.32 34.64
C MET A 167 -16.67 29.97 34.20
N THR A 168 -17.21 29.35 33.14
CA THR A 168 -16.70 28.07 32.61
C THR A 168 -15.29 28.20 32.02
N ALA A 169 -15.05 29.21 31.17
CA ALA A 169 -13.74 29.45 30.59
C ALA A 169 -12.74 29.88 31.67
N PHE A 170 -13.18 30.69 32.64
CA PHE A 170 -12.35 31.08 33.76
C PHE A 170 -11.96 29.89 34.65
N THR A 171 -12.88 28.98 34.94
CA THR A 171 -12.56 27.79 35.75
C THR A 171 -11.69 26.80 34.99
N VAL A 172 -11.82 26.68 33.66
CA VAL A 172 -10.86 25.92 32.83
C VAL A 172 -9.46 26.53 32.93
N LEU A 173 -9.37 27.85 32.76
CA LEU A 173 -8.11 28.58 32.86
C LEU A 173 -7.46 28.42 34.25
N TYR A 174 -8.25 28.60 35.31
CA TYR A 174 -7.79 28.45 36.69
C TYR A 174 -7.32 27.02 36.99
N THR A 175 -8.05 25.99 36.57
CA THR A 175 -7.61 24.60 36.77
C THR A 175 -6.27 24.33 36.07
N CYS A 176 -6.07 24.85 34.85
CA CYS A 176 -4.80 24.70 34.12
C CYS A 176 -3.65 25.45 34.82
N TYR A 177 -3.91 26.66 35.31
CA TYR A 177 -2.94 27.43 36.10
C TYR A 177 -2.50 26.66 37.36
N VAL A 178 -3.45 26.17 38.16
CA VAL A 178 -3.12 25.45 39.40
C VAL A 178 -2.41 24.12 39.11
N ALA A 179 -2.79 23.43 38.04
CA ALA A 179 -2.12 22.21 37.62
C ALA A 179 -0.67 22.45 37.20
N HIS A 180 -0.41 23.55 36.49
CA HIS A 180 0.95 23.99 36.15
C HIS A 180 1.75 24.38 37.41
N ASP A 181 1.18 25.23 38.27
CA ASP A 181 1.83 25.73 39.50
C ASP A 181 2.24 24.58 40.44
N ARG A 182 1.41 23.53 40.52
CA ARG A 182 1.69 22.33 41.33
C ARG A 182 2.37 21.19 40.57
N ASN A 183 2.69 21.38 39.29
CA ASN A 183 3.28 20.39 38.40
C ASN A 183 2.53 19.04 38.39
N ILE A 184 1.19 19.10 38.26
CA ILE A 184 0.28 17.96 38.29
C ILE A 184 -0.14 17.59 36.86
N GLN A 185 -0.09 16.30 36.54
CA GLN A 185 -0.67 15.76 35.31
C GLN A 185 -2.10 15.27 35.57
N ILE A 186 -3.08 15.84 34.89
CA ILE A 186 -4.48 15.52 35.11
C ILE A 186 -4.90 14.40 34.16
N ASN A 187 -5.60 13.36 34.65
CA ASN A 187 -6.24 12.41 33.74
C ASN A 187 -7.34 13.11 32.93
N THR A 188 -7.26 13.03 31.60
CA THR A 188 -8.16 13.73 30.68
C THR A 188 -9.64 13.40 30.89
N MET A 189 -9.95 12.13 31.18
CA MET A 189 -11.34 11.72 31.45
C MET A 189 -11.86 12.32 32.75
N LYS A 190 -11.04 12.33 33.81
CA LYS A 190 -11.39 13.00 35.08
C LYS A 190 -11.51 14.51 34.93
N PHE A 191 -10.66 15.13 34.09
CA PHE A 191 -10.74 16.55 33.79
C PHE A 191 -12.11 16.90 33.17
N THR A 192 -12.54 16.17 32.14
CA THR A 192 -13.88 16.37 31.56
C THR A 192 -15.00 16.08 32.56
N GLN A 193 -14.87 15.02 33.37
CA GLN A 193 -15.86 14.68 34.40
C GLN A 193 -16.07 15.80 35.41
N LEU A 194 -15.00 16.48 35.85
CA LEU A 194 -15.09 17.65 36.73
C LEU A 194 -16.05 18.70 36.15
N TYR A 195 -15.93 19.02 34.86
CA TYR A 195 -16.80 20.02 34.25
C TYR A 195 -18.21 19.49 33.99
N MET A 196 -18.38 18.18 33.79
CA MET A 196 -19.69 17.55 33.60
C MET A 196 -20.53 17.60 34.88
N ASP A 197 -19.93 17.23 36.01
CA ASP A 197 -20.62 17.22 37.30
C ASP A 197 -21.00 18.64 37.76
N GLU A 198 -20.22 19.65 37.36
CA GLU A 198 -20.39 21.01 37.89
C GLU A 198 -21.16 21.98 37.00
N PHE A 199 -20.98 21.92 35.68
CA PHE A 199 -21.69 22.83 34.79
C PHE A 199 -23.03 22.26 34.34
N TRP A 200 -23.26 20.94 34.50
CA TRP A 200 -24.47 20.31 34.02
C TRP A 200 -25.02 19.15 34.86
N PRO A 201 -25.32 19.38 36.14
CA PRO A 201 -25.92 18.38 37.01
C PRO A 201 -27.36 18.08 36.58
N GLY A 202 -27.60 17.12 35.70
CA GLY A 202 -28.95 16.60 35.50
C GLY A 202 -29.34 15.97 34.16
N SER A 203 -28.59 16.12 33.06
CA SER A 203 -28.99 15.49 31.78
C SER A 203 -28.07 14.34 31.38
N LYS A 204 -28.56 13.12 31.58
CA LYS A 204 -27.99 11.89 31.03
C LYS A 204 -28.43 11.70 29.57
N GLU A 205 -28.10 12.64 28.69
CA GLU A 205 -28.18 12.38 27.25
C GLU A 205 -26.91 11.62 26.83
N ASP A 206 -27.08 10.55 26.04
CA ASP A 206 -26.04 9.57 25.69
C ASP A 206 -24.81 10.16 25.00
N ASN A 207 -24.84 11.43 24.55
CA ASN A 207 -23.73 12.10 23.85
C ASN A 207 -23.25 13.39 24.54
N MET A 208 -23.68 13.65 25.78
CA MET A 208 -23.35 14.91 26.46
C MET A 208 -21.88 15.00 26.84
N PHE A 209 -21.30 13.88 27.29
CA PHE A 209 -19.89 13.80 27.64
C PHE A 209 -18.99 14.18 26.44
N ASP A 210 -19.36 13.73 25.23
CA ASP A 210 -18.62 14.05 24.01
C ASP A 210 -18.72 15.53 23.65
N ARG A 211 -19.93 16.12 23.74
CA ARG A 211 -20.13 17.56 23.48
C ARG A 211 -19.34 18.42 24.46
N LEU A 212 -19.31 18.05 25.73
CA LEU A 212 -18.57 18.78 26.75
C LEU A 212 -17.05 18.62 26.57
N THR A 213 -16.60 17.42 26.19
CA THR A 213 -15.20 17.17 25.84
C THR A 213 -14.78 18.10 24.70
N VAL A 214 -15.60 18.23 23.65
CA VAL A 214 -15.33 19.14 22.53
C VAL A 214 -15.29 20.60 23.00
N LEU A 215 -16.20 21.02 23.88
CA LEU A 215 -16.23 22.39 24.40
C LEU A 215 -15.00 22.72 25.25
N VAL A 216 -14.66 21.86 26.22
CA VAL A 216 -13.48 22.03 27.08
C VAL A 216 -12.21 22.00 26.24
N MET A 217 -12.11 21.08 25.28
CA MET A 217 -10.98 21.02 24.35
C MET A 217 -10.86 22.29 23.50
N GLY A 218 -11.98 22.81 23.01
CA GLY A 218 -12.01 24.08 22.28
C GLY A 218 -11.52 25.26 23.12
N ILE A 219 -11.86 25.31 24.41
CA ILE A 219 -11.35 26.32 25.34
C ILE A 219 -9.84 26.16 25.56
N LEU A 220 -9.34 24.93 25.75
CA LEU A 220 -7.90 24.66 25.91
C LEU A 220 -7.11 25.10 24.67
N PHE A 221 -7.55 24.72 23.47
CA PHE A 221 -6.92 25.16 22.23
C PHE A 221 -6.95 26.67 22.07
N MET A 222 -8.09 27.31 22.36
CA MET A 222 -8.21 28.76 22.30
C MET A 222 -7.18 29.46 23.19
N PHE A 223 -7.04 29.03 24.45
CA PHE A 223 -6.05 29.61 25.35
C PHE A 223 -4.60 29.34 24.92
N SER A 224 -4.33 28.18 24.32
CA SER A 224 -3.01 27.89 23.78
C SER A 224 -2.66 28.74 22.57
N GLU A 225 -3.57 28.90 21.61
CA GLU A 225 -3.37 29.76 20.43
C GLU A 225 -3.23 31.24 20.80
N PHE A 226 -3.84 31.68 21.91
CA PHE A 226 -3.64 33.03 22.46
C PHE A 226 -2.34 33.19 23.27
N GLY A 227 -1.49 32.16 23.35
CA GLY A 227 -0.22 32.21 24.06
C GLY A 227 -0.36 32.29 25.58
N ILE A 228 -1.49 31.81 26.13
CA ILE A 228 -1.72 31.79 27.58
C ILE A 228 -0.95 30.64 28.22
N PHE A 229 -1.01 29.45 27.64
CA PHE A 229 -0.25 28.28 28.08
C PHE A 229 -0.03 27.28 26.95
N ASP A 230 1.03 26.49 27.05
CA ASP A 230 1.26 25.33 26.20
C ASP A 230 0.82 24.06 26.93
N PHE A 231 0.14 23.16 26.22
CA PHE A 231 -0.31 21.90 26.79
C PHE A 231 -0.06 20.70 25.89
N GLU A 232 0.14 19.55 26.51
CA GLU A 232 0.11 18.24 25.86
C GLU A 232 -1.17 17.51 26.24
N TYR A 233 -1.84 16.95 25.23
CA TYR A 233 -3.12 16.27 25.38
C TYR A 233 -3.05 14.83 24.90
N GLY A 234 -3.31 13.90 25.82
CA GLY A 234 -3.41 12.47 25.54
C GLY A 234 -4.28 11.78 26.60
N SER A 235 -3.81 10.66 27.17
CA SER A 235 -4.45 10.06 28.36
C SER A 235 -4.30 10.93 29.61
N ARG A 236 -3.34 11.86 29.58
CA ARG A 236 -3.10 12.88 30.60
C ARG A 236 -2.98 14.24 29.91
N LEU A 237 -3.50 15.26 30.59
CA LEU A 237 -3.33 16.67 30.29
C LEU A 237 -2.15 17.17 31.11
N THR A 238 -1.15 17.71 30.43
CA THR A 238 0.03 18.34 31.05
C THR A 238 0.13 19.77 30.55
N ILE A 239 0.30 20.73 31.45
CA ILE A 239 0.53 22.13 31.11
C ILE A 239 2.04 22.37 31.22
N ASN A 240 2.70 22.62 30.09
CA ASN A 240 4.16 22.68 29.99
C ASN A 240 4.71 24.07 30.29
N GLN A 241 3.97 25.11 29.88
CA GLN A 241 4.33 26.51 30.09
C GLN A 241 3.07 27.30 30.36
N PHE A 242 3.16 28.32 31.21
CA PHE A 242 2.04 29.22 31.51
C PHE A 242 2.56 30.66 31.56
N ASN A 243 1.84 31.59 30.93
CA ASN A 243 2.18 33.01 30.94
C ASN A 243 2.03 33.57 32.36
N SER A 244 3.14 34.04 32.95
CA SER A 244 3.18 34.49 34.34
C SER A 244 2.26 35.68 34.62
N GLU A 245 2.17 36.63 33.70
CA GLU A 245 1.34 37.84 33.86
C GLU A 245 -0.15 37.48 33.88
N ILE A 246 -0.56 36.50 33.06
CA ILE A 246 -1.93 35.98 33.08
C ILE A 246 -2.17 35.15 34.35
N GLY A 247 -1.17 34.38 34.80
CA GLY A 247 -1.26 33.60 36.04
C GLY A 247 -1.52 34.46 37.26
N ASP A 248 -0.80 35.57 37.39
CA ASP A 248 -0.98 36.55 38.47
C ASP A 248 -2.41 37.13 38.45
N GLU A 249 -2.92 37.46 37.26
CA GLU A 249 -4.26 38.04 37.13
C GLU A 249 -5.39 37.03 37.34
N VAL A 250 -5.18 35.77 36.95
CA VAL A 250 -6.09 34.67 37.30
C VAL A 250 -6.20 34.57 38.83
N MET A 251 -5.07 34.62 39.54
CA MET A 251 -5.07 34.57 41.01
C MET A 251 -5.70 35.80 41.65
N ASN A 252 -5.50 37.00 41.09
CA ASN A 252 -6.20 38.21 41.53
C ASN A 252 -7.71 38.03 41.45
N ARG A 253 -8.23 37.56 40.30
CA ARG A 253 -9.66 37.30 40.12
C ARG A 253 -10.19 36.21 41.06
N VAL A 254 -9.39 35.17 41.35
CA VAL A 254 -9.76 34.16 42.36
C VAL A 254 -9.91 34.78 43.75
N ASN A 255 -8.97 35.62 44.16
CA ASN A 255 -9.04 36.30 45.46
C ASN A 255 -10.28 37.20 45.54
N GLU A 256 -10.56 37.98 44.50
CA GLU A 256 -11.78 38.79 44.40
C GLU A 256 -13.06 37.93 44.51
N ILE A 257 -13.10 36.78 43.86
CA ILE A 257 -14.22 35.82 43.96
C ILE A 257 -14.37 35.30 45.39
N LEU A 258 -13.28 34.93 46.06
CA LEU A 258 -13.29 34.40 47.42
C LEU A 258 -13.72 35.46 48.46
N GLU A 259 -13.42 36.73 48.21
CA GLU A 259 -13.81 37.87 49.04
C GLU A 259 -15.25 38.37 48.75
N SER A 260 -15.82 38.05 47.58
CA SER A 260 -17.17 38.46 47.20
C SER A 260 -18.27 37.95 48.13
N THR A 261 -19.47 38.53 48.11
CA THR A 261 -20.61 38.05 48.92
C THR A 261 -21.39 36.91 48.27
N ASP A 262 -21.08 36.54 47.02
CA ASP A 262 -21.76 35.46 46.29
C ASP A 262 -21.09 34.11 46.57
N ASP A 263 -21.85 33.15 47.10
CA ASP A 263 -21.33 31.82 47.42
C ASP A 263 -21.18 30.91 46.20
N LYS A 264 -21.90 31.15 45.10
CA LYS A 264 -21.88 30.25 43.93
C LYS A 264 -20.53 30.22 43.23
N PRO A 265 -19.90 31.36 42.88
CA PRO A 265 -18.55 31.37 42.28
C PRO A 265 -17.49 30.72 43.17
N LYS A 266 -17.60 30.91 44.49
CA LYS A 266 -16.68 30.33 45.48
C LYS A 266 -16.75 28.81 45.50
N GLU A 267 -17.93 28.24 45.29
CA GLU A 267 -18.11 26.79 45.28
C GLU A 267 -17.31 26.14 44.16
N TYR A 268 -17.30 26.73 42.96
CA TYR A 268 -16.48 26.26 41.84
C TYR A 268 -14.98 26.27 42.17
N ILE A 269 -14.49 27.37 42.76
CA ILE A 269 -13.08 27.48 43.18
C ILE A 269 -12.73 26.41 44.23
N LYS A 270 -13.60 26.17 45.21
CA LYS A 270 -13.39 25.12 46.23
C LYS A 270 -13.34 23.72 45.61
N LYS A 271 -14.23 23.44 44.65
CA LYS A 271 -14.31 22.16 43.95
C LYS A 271 -13.08 21.91 43.08
N ILE A 272 -12.58 22.91 42.37
CA ILE A 272 -11.33 22.83 41.60
C ILE A 272 -10.15 22.55 42.53
N ASN A 273 -10.03 23.28 43.64
CA ASN A 273 -8.97 23.06 44.61
C ASN A 273 -9.02 21.65 45.22
N LYS A 274 -10.21 21.15 45.53
CA LYS A 274 -10.43 19.78 46.00
C LYS A 274 -10.02 18.75 44.93
N PHE A 275 -10.51 18.90 43.70
CA PHE A 275 -10.17 18.03 42.58
C PHE A 275 -8.66 17.95 42.35
N ILE A 276 -7.98 19.11 42.34
CA ILE A 276 -6.53 19.16 42.22
C ILE A 276 -5.87 18.42 43.38
N SER A 277 -6.30 18.64 44.62
CA SER A 277 -5.71 17.97 45.80
C SER A 277 -5.87 16.44 45.79
N GLU A 278 -6.93 15.93 45.16
CA GLU A 278 -7.19 14.50 45.01
C GLU A 278 -6.41 13.84 43.84
N ASN A 279 -5.74 14.65 43.02
CA ASN A 279 -4.92 14.21 41.89
C ASN A 279 -3.44 14.63 42.02
N ILE A 280 -2.99 15.05 43.21
CA ILE A 280 -1.57 15.13 43.62
C ILE A 280 -1.05 13.70 43.84
#